data_AF-A0A2V8SYP5-F1
#
_entry.id   AF-A0A2V8SYP5-F1
#
_cell.length_a   1.000
_cell.length_b   1.000
_cell.length_c   1.000
_cell.angle_alpha   90.00
_cell.angle_beta   90.00
_cell.angle_gamma   90.00
#
_symmetry.space_group_name_H-M   'P 1'
#
loop_
_entity.id
_entity.type
_entity.pdbx_description
1 polymer ?
#
loop_
_entity_poly.entity_id
_entity_poly.type
_entity_poly.pdbx_seq_one_letter_code
_entity_poly.pdbx_strand_id
1 'polypeptide(L)'
;MKKILVLAVFVAACVIATSAQNRFEGHNIILDVPTTQRAAACAIRYSPPTTAVTITDLNSATPLKVTSCSGSTTSVQSAAGGSATMKANSADFKWCFVGEDKSYKITFPGDQYSGPVTYNWIAESDRAGFYNVRDFGAVGDGQTDDTIAIRSAFAYIASKNGGTVTFPEGDYKVTSPIAIPSGIVIQGTSSIMSGAPTSALPRKNPSRIKLSGNNKALFRIGECQTQMAIRDIELYSDSTVGTYGVEGVGAYNSAGGIFLDRVVFNNFSRGIYFYGLPQTNLEWQIDYVKLKNCVFIYNTDAGIYTNSRNTDWKIEGSLFINPARRANQNADSMKFERAGAVYIEDTFGGGFPAAKGGTWLDVLDNSLLTVIGSSTESTTNSIVINSEKNPMAGNYSGPITLVNNAFGDPIIFNARRTVVSTGNSYNTPNLFKANADVRIYSTGDRWCVDGYILGCRGVEKTLFDKATVIFMAGQPTDGQVQGHPTFFGTDVEFAAPVQMPTFAAAALPPAKANGSMVYCSNCRRDTTPCQAGGSGAPAMMVGGAWSCL
;
A
#
# COMPACT_ATOMS: atom_id res chain seq x y z
N MET A 1 75.74 -40.10 51.37
CA MET A 1 74.84 -39.01 50.91
C MET A 1 73.93 -39.58 49.82
N LYS A 2 72.68 -39.95 50.20
CA LYS A 2 71.40 -39.42 49.67
C LYS A 2 71.29 -39.48 48.13
N LYS A 3 70.68 -40.54 47.58
CA LYS A 3 69.26 -40.64 47.15
C LYS A 3 68.83 -39.51 46.21
N ILE A 4 68.33 -39.85 45.01
CA ILE A 4 66.90 -39.73 44.64
C ILE A 4 66.70 -40.30 43.21
N LEU A 5 65.83 -41.30 43.15
CA LEU A 5 65.21 -41.87 41.97
C LEU A 5 64.12 -40.89 41.53
N VAL A 6 64.20 -40.30 40.33
CA VAL A 6 63.11 -39.45 39.80
C VAL A 6 62.23 -40.31 38.91
N LEU A 7 61.06 -40.65 39.44
CA LEU A 7 59.96 -41.32 38.77
C LEU A 7 59.30 -40.31 37.81
N ALA A 8 59.36 -40.57 36.51
CA ALA A 8 58.62 -39.79 35.51
C ALA A 8 57.15 -40.20 35.56
N VAL A 9 56.33 -39.41 36.26
CA VAL A 9 54.86 -39.54 36.23
C VAL A 9 54.37 -38.85 34.96
N PHE A 10 53.96 -39.65 33.97
CA PHE A 10 53.14 -39.18 32.86
C PHE A 10 51.76 -38.80 33.39
N VAL A 11 51.55 -37.52 33.71
CA VAL A 11 50.21 -36.98 33.92
C VAL A 11 49.59 -36.81 32.53
N ALA A 12 48.73 -37.74 32.14
CA ALA A 12 47.82 -37.55 31.03
C ALA A 12 46.89 -36.38 31.38
N ALA A 13 47.24 -35.18 30.92
CA ALA A 13 46.32 -34.05 30.92
C ALA A 13 45.18 -34.39 29.95
N CYS A 14 44.11 -34.97 30.50
CA CYS A 14 42.84 -35.08 29.83
C CYS A 14 42.34 -33.64 29.62
N VAL A 15 42.62 -33.08 28.45
CA VAL A 15 42.03 -31.81 28.01
C VAL A 15 40.55 -32.11 27.82
N ILE A 16 39.78 -31.96 28.89
CA ILE A 16 38.33 -31.82 28.77
C ILE A 16 38.13 -30.48 28.07
N ALA A 17 38.01 -30.54 26.75
CA ALA A 17 37.51 -29.41 25.98
C ALA A 17 36.08 -29.15 26.48
N THR A 18 35.93 -28.23 27.42
CA THR A 18 34.63 -27.67 27.77
C THR A 18 34.15 -26.91 26.54
N SER A 19 33.37 -27.57 25.69
CA SER A 19 32.65 -26.94 24.59
C SER A 19 31.80 -25.82 25.19
N ALA A 20 31.91 -24.61 24.64
CA ALA A 20 31.03 -23.51 25.02
C ALA A 20 29.59 -23.93 24.69
N GLN A 21 28.74 -24.07 25.71
CA GLN A 21 27.35 -24.44 25.49
C GLN A 21 26.55 -23.19 25.11
N ASN A 22 25.97 -23.21 23.92
CA ASN A 22 25.12 -22.16 23.40
C ASN A 22 23.72 -22.30 24.00
N ARG A 23 23.14 -21.20 24.47
CA ARG A 23 21.78 -21.17 25.00
C ARG A 23 20.79 -20.90 23.86
N PHE A 24 19.65 -21.58 23.91
CA PHE A 24 18.53 -21.40 22.99
C PHE A 24 17.25 -21.19 23.80
N GLU A 25 16.48 -20.15 23.48
CA GLU A 25 15.18 -19.89 24.12
C GLU A 25 14.14 -19.46 23.07
N GLY A 26 12.91 -19.92 23.24
CA GLY A 26 11.81 -19.56 22.36
C GLY A 26 10.47 -20.10 22.84
N HIS A 27 9.49 -20.09 21.93
CA HIS A 27 8.14 -20.59 22.16
C HIS A 27 7.71 -21.47 20.98
N ASN A 28 6.68 -22.28 21.15
CA ASN A 28 6.10 -23.07 20.05
C ASN A 28 5.22 -22.18 19.17
N ILE A 29 5.83 -21.27 18.41
CA ILE A 29 5.14 -20.24 17.62
C ILE A 29 4.75 -20.74 16.23
N ILE A 30 3.47 -20.71 15.93
CA ILE A 30 2.95 -20.88 14.57
C ILE A 30 2.83 -19.48 13.98
N LEU A 31 3.61 -19.21 12.94
CA LEU A 31 3.56 -17.97 12.17
C LEU A 31 3.07 -18.32 10.76
N ASP A 32 1.76 -18.21 10.56
CA ASP A 32 1.09 -18.56 9.32
C ASP A 32 -0.21 -17.76 9.16
N VAL A 33 -0.55 -17.42 7.93
CA VAL A 33 -1.78 -16.71 7.60
C VAL A 33 -2.78 -17.69 6.99
N PRO A 34 -3.75 -18.20 7.77
CA PRO A 34 -4.76 -19.07 7.22
C PRO A 34 -5.58 -18.30 6.19
N THR A 35 -6.02 -18.99 5.13
CA THR A 35 -6.88 -18.41 4.08
C THR A 35 -8.24 -19.11 3.99
N THR A 36 -8.44 -20.18 4.77
CA THR A 36 -9.65 -21.02 4.76
C THR A 36 -10.51 -20.84 6.02
N GLN A 37 -10.04 -20.04 6.98
CA GLN A 37 -10.78 -19.76 8.21
C GLN A 37 -12.08 -19.03 7.93
N ARG A 38 -13.09 -19.33 8.75
CA ARG A 38 -14.42 -18.69 8.77
C ARG A 38 -14.69 -17.91 10.06
N ALA A 39 -13.74 -17.96 10.98
CA ALA A 39 -13.70 -17.27 12.26
C ALA A 39 -12.35 -16.56 12.38
N ALA A 40 -12.25 -15.59 13.28
CA ALA A 40 -11.04 -14.82 13.45
C ALA A 40 -9.85 -15.71 13.88
N ALA A 41 -8.72 -15.58 13.19
CA ALA A 41 -7.50 -16.32 13.49
C ALA A 41 -6.25 -15.44 13.27
N CYS A 42 -5.61 -15.01 14.37
CA CYS A 42 -4.39 -14.21 14.31
C CYS A 42 -3.27 -14.95 13.58
N ALA A 43 -2.42 -14.24 12.83
CA ALA A 43 -1.31 -14.86 12.07
C ALA A 43 -0.24 -15.51 12.97
N ILE A 44 -0.08 -15.01 14.20
CA ILE A 44 0.80 -15.59 15.23
C ILE A 44 -0.06 -16.32 16.24
N ARG A 45 0.26 -17.59 16.50
CA ARG A 45 -0.43 -18.45 17.47
C ARG A 45 0.60 -19.28 18.24
N TYR A 46 0.24 -19.69 19.46
CA TYR A 46 1.07 -20.60 20.26
C TYR A 46 0.48 -22.00 20.22
N SER A 47 1.32 -22.99 19.92
CA SER A 47 0.96 -24.40 20.14
C SER A 47 0.94 -24.70 21.65
N PRO A 48 0.06 -25.61 22.11
CA PRO A 48 0.02 -26.03 23.51
C PRO A 48 1.41 -26.46 24.04
N PRO A 49 1.74 -26.18 25.32
CA PRO A 49 3.01 -26.61 25.93
C PRO A 49 3.17 -28.13 26.02
N THR A 50 2.05 -28.86 25.98
CA THR A 50 2.02 -30.33 25.97
C THR A 50 2.58 -30.94 24.68
N THR A 51 2.67 -30.14 23.61
CA THR A 51 3.18 -30.55 22.31
C THR A 51 4.64 -30.97 22.39
N ALA A 52 4.92 -32.21 21.98
CA ALA A 52 6.29 -32.69 21.81
C ALA A 52 6.94 -31.99 20.60
N VAL A 53 8.09 -31.38 20.85
CA VAL A 53 8.89 -30.64 19.87
C VAL A 53 10.14 -31.46 19.57
N THR A 54 10.47 -31.64 18.30
CA THR A 54 11.69 -32.32 17.87
C THR A 54 12.79 -31.31 17.62
N ILE A 55 13.92 -31.48 18.32
CA ILE A 55 15.19 -30.80 18.08
C ILE A 55 16.02 -31.73 17.18
N THR A 56 16.51 -31.23 16.06
CA THR A 56 17.40 -31.97 15.15
C THR A 56 18.67 -31.18 14.94
N ASP A 57 19.81 -31.86 15.02
CA ASP A 57 21.09 -31.25 14.67
C ASP A 57 21.12 -30.88 13.18
N LEU A 58 21.55 -29.67 12.87
CA LEU A 58 21.80 -29.24 11.50
C LEU A 58 23.20 -29.66 11.02
N ASN A 59 24.12 -29.94 11.95
CA ASN A 59 25.46 -30.41 11.69
C ASN A 59 25.58 -31.90 12.04
N SER A 60 25.48 -32.77 11.03
CA SER A 60 25.60 -34.22 11.26
C SER A 60 27.01 -34.69 11.65
N ALA A 61 28.02 -33.82 11.61
CA ALA A 61 29.37 -34.13 12.04
C ALA A 61 29.54 -34.07 13.58
N THR A 62 28.61 -33.43 14.29
CA THR A 62 28.60 -33.34 15.76
C THR A 62 27.54 -34.25 16.36
N PRO A 63 27.84 -34.96 17.46
CA PRO A 63 26.82 -35.71 18.18
C PRO A 63 25.87 -34.74 18.88
N LEU A 64 24.56 -34.92 18.70
CA LEU A 64 23.57 -34.09 19.37
C LEU A 64 23.69 -34.22 20.90
N LYS A 65 24.15 -33.14 21.55
CA LYS A 65 24.20 -33.01 23.01
C LYS A 65 23.41 -31.79 23.43
N VAL A 66 22.19 -32.02 23.89
CA VAL A 66 21.30 -30.96 24.39
C VAL A 66 20.79 -31.28 25.79
N THR A 67 20.69 -30.26 26.64
CA THR A 67 20.11 -30.36 27.99
C THR A 67 19.24 -29.15 28.28
N SER A 68 18.29 -29.28 29.22
CA SER A 68 17.46 -28.14 29.64
C SER A 68 18.32 -27.02 30.25
N CYS A 69 17.92 -25.76 30.02
CA CYS A 69 18.57 -24.62 30.69
C CYS A 69 18.42 -24.70 32.21
N SER A 70 19.44 -24.25 32.95
CA SER A 70 19.37 -24.11 34.41
C SER A 70 18.19 -23.22 34.82
N GLY A 71 17.38 -23.69 35.78
CA GLY A 71 16.18 -22.98 36.26
C GLY A 71 14.96 -23.04 35.33
N SER A 72 15.07 -23.65 34.14
CA SER A 72 13.93 -23.89 33.26
C SER A 72 13.22 -25.20 33.62
N THR A 73 11.89 -25.22 33.50
CA THR A 73 11.08 -26.44 33.61
C THR A 73 10.87 -27.14 32.26
N THR A 74 11.62 -26.74 31.22
CA THR A 74 11.66 -27.44 29.92
C THR A 74 12.08 -28.90 30.14
N SER A 75 11.29 -29.84 29.62
CA SER A 75 11.65 -31.26 29.65
C SER A 75 12.34 -31.66 28.36
N VAL A 76 13.65 -31.92 28.38
CA VAL A 76 14.41 -32.46 27.24
C VAL A 76 14.61 -33.96 27.42
N GLN A 77 14.24 -34.75 26.42
CA GLN A 77 14.43 -36.20 26.37
C GLN A 77 15.31 -36.52 25.16
N SER A 78 16.54 -36.98 25.39
CA SER A 78 17.45 -37.40 24.32
C SER A 78 16.95 -38.69 23.66
N ALA A 79 16.86 -38.71 22.34
CA ALA A 79 16.63 -39.93 21.56
C ALA A 79 17.89 -40.30 20.77
N ALA A 80 18.09 -41.59 20.53
CA ALA A 80 19.21 -42.07 19.70
C ALA A 80 19.03 -41.59 18.24
N GLY A 81 20.12 -41.21 17.57
CA GLY A 81 20.11 -40.91 16.13
C GLY A 81 20.07 -39.43 15.71
N GLY A 82 20.62 -38.51 16.52
CA GLY A 82 20.82 -37.10 16.12
C GLY A 82 19.60 -36.19 16.30
N SER A 83 18.59 -36.63 17.05
CA SER A 83 17.42 -35.85 17.43
C SER A 83 17.09 -35.98 18.92
N ALA A 84 16.43 -34.97 19.48
CA ALA A 84 15.93 -34.97 20.85
C ALA A 84 14.51 -34.41 20.87
N THR A 85 13.74 -34.76 21.89
CA THR A 85 12.40 -34.23 22.09
C THR A 85 12.42 -33.22 23.25
N MET A 86 11.73 -32.10 23.10
CA MET A 86 11.49 -31.16 24.19
C MET A 86 10.01 -30.80 24.33
N LYS A 87 9.62 -30.32 25.52
CA LYS A 87 8.32 -29.67 25.76
C LYS A 87 8.54 -28.32 26.42
N ALA A 88 7.73 -27.35 26.03
CA ALA A 88 7.72 -26.05 26.67
C ALA A 88 7.18 -26.16 28.10
N ASN A 89 7.60 -25.22 28.94
CA ASN A 89 7.06 -25.00 30.27
C ASN A 89 5.56 -24.65 30.17
N SER A 90 4.75 -25.29 31.02
CA SER A 90 3.31 -25.07 31.07
C SER A 90 2.91 -23.72 31.68
N ALA A 91 3.79 -23.06 32.43
CA ALA A 91 3.51 -21.78 33.09
C ALA A 91 3.67 -20.58 32.15
N ASP A 92 4.71 -20.58 31.31
CA ASP A 92 5.06 -19.43 30.46
C ASP A 92 5.15 -19.77 28.96
N PHE A 93 4.85 -21.02 28.57
CA PHE A 93 4.86 -21.50 27.17
C PHE A 93 6.24 -21.43 26.51
N LYS A 94 7.30 -21.26 27.31
CA LYS A 94 8.68 -21.16 26.83
C LYS A 94 9.40 -22.48 26.89
N TRP A 95 10.27 -22.71 25.94
CA TRP A 95 11.29 -23.75 26.02
C TRP A 95 12.67 -23.10 26.09
N CYS A 96 13.58 -23.77 26.79
CA CYS A 96 14.97 -23.37 26.87
C CYS A 96 15.86 -24.61 26.99
N PHE A 97 16.85 -24.70 26.10
CA PHE A 97 17.88 -25.73 26.15
C PHE A 97 19.25 -25.15 25.85
N VAL A 98 20.30 -25.88 26.23
CA VAL A 98 21.68 -25.60 25.86
C VAL A 98 22.19 -26.69 24.93
N GLY A 99 23.01 -26.33 23.95
CA GLY A 99 23.59 -27.24 22.96
C GLY A 99 24.99 -26.82 22.53
N GLU A 100 25.72 -27.72 21.86
CA GLU A 100 27.10 -27.46 21.43
C GLU A 100 27.15 -26.64 20.13
N ASP A 101 26.18 -26.80 19.24
CA ASP A 101 26.11 -26.08 17.97
C ASP A 101 25.49 -24.70 18.12
N LYS A 102 25.63 -23.88 17.08
CA LYS A 102 25.09 -22.51 17.03
C LYS A 102 23.67 -22.45 16.47
N SER A 103 23.17 -23.54 15.91
CA SER A 103 21.85 -23.61 15.30
C SER A 103 21.28 -25.03 15.35
N TYR A 104 19.98 -25.15 15.62
CA TYR A 104 19.24 -26.41 15.62
C TYR A 104 17.94 -26.26 14.84
N LYS A 105 17.46 -27.34 14.23
CA LYS A 105 16.14 -27.37 13.61
C LYS A 105 15.10 -27.80 14.65
N ILE A 106 14.03 -27.03 14.76
CA ILE A 106 12.93 -27.22 15.69
C ILE A 106 11.66 -27.51 14.90
N THR A 107 11.05 -28.68 15.13
CA THR A 107 9.83 -29.14 14.46
C THR A 107 8.73 -29.49 15.45
N PHE A 108 7.49 -29.07 15.20
CA PHE A 108 6.33 -29.44 16.00
C PHE A 108 5.07 -29.58 15.12
N PRO A 109 4.01 -30.28 15.55
CA PRO A 109 2.84 -30.61 14.73
C PRO A 109 2.01 -29.44 14.18
N GLY A 110 2.20 -28.22 14.70
CA GLY A 110 1.42 -27.03 14.37
C GLY A 110 -0.02 -27.06 14.88
N ASP A 111 -0.94 -26.45 14.12
CA ASP A 111 -2.37 -26.36 14.46
C ASP A 111 -3.27 -26.88 13.32
N GLN A 112 -4.57 -26.66 13.49
CA GLN A 112 -5.61 -27.04 12.51
C GLN A 112 -5.47 -26.36 11.13
N TYR A 113 -4.61 -25.34 10.99
CA TYR A 113 -4.39 -24.60 9.75
C TYR A 113 -3.03 -24.88 9.11
N SER A 114 -1.97 -24.96 9.92
CA SER A 114 -0.60 -24.97 9.40
C SER A 114 -0.03 -26.37 9.16
N GLY A 115 -0.57 -27.41 9.80
CA GLY A 115 0.11 -28.71 9.91
C GLY A 115 1.51 -28.56 10.54
N PRO A 116 2.41 -29.56 10.38
CA PRO A 116 3.73 -29.53 10.98
C PRO A 116 4.55 -28.28 10.61
N VAL A 117 5.06 -27.59 11.63
CA VAL A 117 5.84 -26.36 11.52
C VAL A 117 7.30 -26.67 11.84
N THR A 118 8.22 -26.10 11.06
CA THR A 118 9.66 -26.26 11.23
C THR A 118 10.39 -24.93 11.08
N TYR A 119 11.33 -24.66 12.00
CA TYR A 119 12.25 -23.52 11.93
C TYR A 119 13.68 -23.94 12.25
N ASN A 120 14.65 -23.23 11.67
CA ASN A 120 16.04 -23.23 12.09
C ASN A 120 16.22 -22.19 13.19
N TRP A 121 16.45 -22.62 14.42
CA TRP A 121 16.68 -21.71 15.55
C TRP A 121 18.17 -21.50 15.78
N ILE A 122 18.53 -20.28 16.15
CA ILE A 122 19.92 -19.89 16.44
C ILE A 122 20.14 -19.72 17.94
N ALA A 123 21.40 -19.79 18.35
CA ALA A 123 21.81 -19.48 19.71
C ALA A 123 21.46 -18.04 20.07
N GLU A 124 21.12 -17.81 21.35
CA GLU A 124 20.96 -16.47 21.89
C GLU A 124 22.25 -15.66 21.71
N SER A 125 22.11 -14.40 21.32
CA SER A 125 23.25 -13.50 21.10
C SER A 125 23.04 -12.17 21.84
N ASP A 126 24.14 -11.46 22.08
CA ASP A 126 24.12 -10.16 22.76
C ASP A 126 23.48 -9.03 21.90
N ARG A 127 23.19 -9.29 20.62
CA ARG A 127 22.61 -8.32 19.68
C ARG A 127 21.09 -8.34 19.76
N ALA A 128 20.53 -7.71 20.79
CA ALA A 128 19.08 -7.56 20.90
C ALA A 128 18.50 -6.71 19.76
N GLY A 129 17.50 -7.24 19.06
CA GLY A 129 16.68 -6.49 18.11
C GLY A 129 17.26 -6.31 16.70
N PHE A 130 18.45 -6.85 16.39
CA PHE A 130 19.02 -6.83 15.04
C PHE A 130 19.53 -8.20 14.65
N TYR A 131 18.90 -8.81 13.64
CA TYR A 131 19.17 -10.18 13.21
C TYR A 131 19.54 -10.21 11.73
N ASN A 132 20.57 -10.98 11.37
CA ASN A 132 20.94 -11.19 9.97
C ASN A 132 20.27 -12.46 9.48
N VAL A 133 19.59 -12.39 8.33
CA VAL A 133 18.91 -13.56 7.76
C VAL A 133 19.87 -14.72 7.47
N ARG A 134 21.16 -14.44 7.24
CA ARG A 134 22.21 -15.45 7.05
C ARG A 134 22.49 -16.28 8.30
N ASP A 135 22.25 -15.73 9.50
CA ASP A 135 22.42 -16.48 10.75
C ASP A 135 21.45 -17.67 10.81
N PHE A 136 20.32 -17.59 10.10
CA PHE A 136 19.28 -18.63 10.01
C PHE A 136 19.49 -19.59 8.82
N GLY A 137 20.61 -19.46 8.10
CA GLY A 137 21.00 -20.33 6.98
C GLY A 137 20.64 -19.82 5.59
N ALA A 138 20.23 -18.56 5.44
CA ALA A 138 19.98 -18.00 4.11
C ALA A 138 21.30 -17.79 3.36
N VAL A 139 21.34 -18.18 2.09
CA VAL A 139 22.52 -18.09 1.23
C VAL A 139 22.49 -16.80 0.41
N GLY A 140 21.36 -16.50 -0.25
CA GLY A 140 21.22 -15.32 -1.11
C GLY A 140 21.98 -15.42 -2.44
N ASP A 141 22.11 -16.63 -3.00
CA ASP A 141 22.82 -16.91 -4.27
C ASP A 141 21.90 -16.92 -5.51
N GLY A 142 20.59 -16.72 -5.31
CA GLY A 142 19.55 -16.77 -6.34
C GLY A 142 19.11 -18.18 -6.75
N GLN A 143 19.69 -19.23 -6.16
CA GLN A 143 19.45 -20.64 -6.51
C GLN A 143 18.92 -21.44 -5.32
N THR A 144 19.59 -21.32 -4.18
CA THR A 144 19.22 -21.96 -2.91
C THR A 144 17.88 -21.42 -2.42
N ASP A 145 16.99 -22.31 -2.00
CA ASP A 145 15.71 -21.93 -1.44
C ASP A 145 15.87 -21.43 0.00
N ASP A 146 15.83 -20.11 0.17
CA ASP A 146 16.02 -19.43 1.44
C ASP A 146 14.71 -19.33 2.26
N THR A 147 13.62 -19.95 1.81
CA THR A 147 12.30 -19.84 2.46
C THR A 147 12.34 -20.22 3.94
N ILE A 148 12.96 -21.35 4.30
CA ILE A 148 13.00 -21.80 5.70
C ILE A 148 13.85 -20.86 6.54
N ALA A 149 14.99 -20.39 6.03
CA ALA A 149 15.85 -19.46 6.76
C ALA A 149 15.11 -18.15 7.08
N ILE A 150 14.39 -17.58 6.10
CA ILE A 150 13.63 -16.33 6.29
C ILE A 150 12.45 -16.56 7.26
N ARG A 151 11.68 -17.64 7.10
CA ARG A 151 10.60 -17.98 8.05
C ARG A 151 11.13 -18.14 9.47
N SER A 152 12.30 -18.73 9.61
CA SER A 152 12.93 -18.93 10.91
C SER A 152 13.38 -17.62 11.55
N ALA A 153 13.96 -16.71 10.78
CA ALA A 153 14.28 -15.37 11.24
C ALA A 153 13.02 -14.62 11.73
N PHE A 154 11.90 -14.77 11.01
CA PHE A 154 10.64 -14.11 11.35
C PHE A 154 9.97 -14.75 12.58
N ALA A 155 10.02 -16.08 12.72
CA ALA A 155 9.55 -16.75 13.93
C ALA A 155 10.41 -16.40 15.16
N TYR A 156 11.73 -16.31 14.97
CA TYR A 156 12.65 -15.89 16.02
C TYR A 156 12.33 -14.47 16.47
N ILE A 157 12.19 -13.51 15.55
CA ILE A 157 11.92 -12.13 15.93
C ILE A 157 10.54 -11.94 16.57
N ALA A 158 9.54 -12.71 16.13
CA ALA A 158 8.22 -12.75 16.76
C ALA A 158 8.33 -13.20 18.23
N SER A 159 9.22 -14.14 18.54
CA SER A 159 9.48 -14.62 19.91
C SER A 159 10.20 -13.60 20.80
N LYS A 160 10.78 -12.54 20.21
CA LYS A 160 11.57 -11.50 20.88
C LYS A 160 10.88 -10.13 20.88
N ASN A 161 9.57 -10.08 20.62
CA ASN A 161 8.77 -8.85 20.55
C ASN A 161 9.22 -7.86 19.45
N GLY A 162 9.68 -8.36 18.31
CA GLY A 162 10.02 -7.54 17.14
C GLY A 162 11.50 -7.14 17.05
N GLY A 163 11.79 -6.21 16.15
CA GLY A 163 13.14 -5.76 15.80
C GLY A 163 13.37 -5.72 14.29
N THR A 164 14.64 -5.71 13.88
CA THR A 164 15.04 -5.64 12.46
C THR A 164 15.64 -6.95 11.99
N VAL A 165 15.12 -7.50 10.89
CA VAL A 165 15.78 -8.55 10.10
C VAL A 165 16.46 -7.89 8.90
N THR A 166 17.78 -8.02 8.85
CA THR A 166 18.61 -7.48 7.77
C THR A 166 18.84 -8.52 6.68
N PHE A 167 18.75 -8.06 5.44
CA PHE A 167 19.06 -8.77 4.21
C PHE A 167 20.31 -8.12 3.61
N PRO A 168 21.51 -8.70 3.83
CA PRO A 168 22.73 -8.27 3.16
C PRO A 168 22.63 -8.37 1.63
N GLU A 169 23.70 -7.99 0.94
CA GLU A 169 23.76 -8.18 -0.51
C GLU A 169 23.55 -9.67 -0.87
N GLY A 170 22.53 -9.96 -1.70
CA GLY A 170 22.11 -11.29 -2.10
C GLY A 170 20.80 -11.29 -2.89
N ASP A 171 20.58 -12.40 -3.62
CA ASP A 171 19.33 -12.75 -4.29
C ASP A 171 18.68 -13.93 -3.54
N TYR A 172 17.72 -13.64 -2.68
CA TYR A 172 17.11 -14.63 -1.78
C TYR A 172 15.90 -15.27 -2.43
N LYS A 173 16.02 -16.53 -2.89
CA LYS A 173 14.92 -17.24 -3.54
C LYS A 173 13.94 -17.76 -2.50
N VAL A 174 12.65 -17.52 -2.72
CA VAL A 174 11.53 -17.98 -1.90
C VAL A 174 10.56 -18.76 -2.77
N THR A 175 10.14 -19.94 -2.32
CA THR A 175 9.25 -20.85 -3.08
C THR A 175 7.87 -20.98 -2.46
N SER A 176 7.65 -20.49 -1.24
CA SER A 176 6.33 -20.46 -0.60
C SER A 176 6.13 -19.25 0.32
N PRO A 177 4.88 -18.83 0.58
CA PRO A 177 4.59 -17.57 1.28
C PRO A 177 5.20 -17.47 2.67
N ILE A 178 5.57 -16.26 3.08
CA ILE A 178 6.17 -15.98 4.38
C ILE A 178 5.26 -15.02 5.15
N ALA A 179 4.73 -15.45 6.30
CA ALA A 179 3.90 -14.61 7.14
C ALA A 179 4.76 -13.58 7.89
N ILE A 180 4.34 -12.31 7.85
CA ILE A 180 5.03 -11.19 8.52
C ILE A 180 4.47 -11.03 9.94
N PRO A 181 5.31 -11.09 10.99
CA PRO A 181 4.87 -10.88 12.37
C PRO A 181 4.81 -9.38 12.74
N SER A 182 4.08 -9.05 13.80
CA SER A 182 4.08 -7.70 14.39
C SER A 182 5.47 -7.22 14.81
N GLY A 183 5.71 -5.91 14.72
CA GLY A 183 6.92 -5.25 15.23
C GLY A 183 8.20 -5.51 14.43
N ILE A 184 8.11 -6.16 13.26
CA ILE A 184 9.27 -6.45 12.40
C ILE A 184 9.60 -5.28 11.47
N VAL A 185 10.89 -5.04 11.28
CA VAL A 185 11.46 -4.26 10.19
C VAL A 185 12.24 -5.21 9.27
N ILE A 186 11.78 -5.37 8.03
CA ILE A 186 12.49 -6.10 6.97
C ILE A 186 13.34 -5.07 6.22
N GLN A 187 14.65 -5.22 6.25
CA GLN A 187 15.56 -4.20 5.72
C GLN A 187 16.61 -4.80 4.79
N GLY A 188 16.64 -4.34 3.54
CA GLY A 188 17.74 -4.60 2.62
C GLY A 188 18.86 -3.54 2.71
N THR A 189 19.81 -3.63 1.79
CA THR A 189 20.91 -2.66 1.66
C THR A 189 20.62 -1.51 0.70
N SER A 190 19.68 -1.69 -0.24
CA SER A 190 19.25 -0.67 -1.21
C SER A 190 17.97 -1.08 -1.94
N SER A 191 17.29 -0.10 -2.54
CA SER A 191 16.08 -0.29 -3.34
C SER A 191 16.30 -0.13 -4.85
N ILE A 192 17.47 -0.50 -5.37
CA ILE A 192 17.76 -0.38 -6.82
C ILE A 192 16.99 -1.49 -7.57
N MET A 193 16.13 -1.16 -8.54
CA MET A 193 15.41 -2.18 -9.29
C MET A 193 16.34 -3.11 -10.10
N SER A 194 15.97 -4.39 -10.23
CA SER A 194 16.61 -5.33 -11.14
C SER A 194 16.50 -4.83 -12.58
N GLY A 195 17.63 -4.75 -13.28
CA GLY A 195 17.70 -4.19 -14.63
C GLY A 195 17.81 -2.66 -14.68
N ALA A 196 17.96 -1.98 -13.54
CA ALA A 196 18.24 -0.54 -13.53
C ALA A 196 19.53 -0.21 -14.30
N PRO A 197 19.50 0.76 -15.23
CA PRO A 197 20.70 1.27 -15.89
C PRO A 197 21.46 2.18 -14.92
N THR A 198 22.04 1.60 -13.87
CA THR A 198 22.79 2.34 -12.83
C THR A 198 24.17 2.78 -13.31
N SER A 199 24.72 2.10 -14.31
CA SER A 199 26.00 2.42 -14.94
C SER A 199 26.16 1.65 -16.25
N ALA A 200 27.24 1.90 -16.98
CA ALA A 200 27.66 1.05 -18.10
C ALA A 200 28.05 -0.38 -17.67
N LEU A 201 28.09 -0.66 -16.37
CA LEU A 201 28.31 -2.01 -15.82
C LEU A 201 26.95 -2.64 -15.49
N PRO A 202 26.65 -3.84 -16.02
CA PRO A 202 25.51 -4.63 -15.56
C PRO A 202 25.66 -4.93 -14.07
N ARG A 203 24.80 -4.35 -13.24
CA ARG A 203 24.75 -4.66 -11.80
C ARG A 203 23.39 -5.29 -11.48
N LYS A 204 23.43 -6.42 -10.77
CA LYS A 204 22.23 -6.94 -10.11
C LYS A 204 21.88 -5.98 -8.98
N ASN A 205 20.60 -5.94 -8.60
CA ASN A 205 20.22 -5.29 -7.35
C ASN A 205 21.03 -5.94 -6.21
N PRO A 206 21.66 -5.15 -5.33
CA PRO A 206 22.39 -5.70 -4.21
C PRO A 206 21.49 -6.50 -3.25
N SER A 207 20.25 -6.09 -2.94
CA SER A 207 19.39 -6.83 -2.00
C SER A 207 18.01 -7.08 -2.58
N ARG A 208 17.74 -8.35 -2.91
CA ARG A 208 16.48 -8.78 -3.54
C ARG A 208 15.93 -10.04 -2.91
N ILE A 209 14.62 -10.07 -2.70
CA ILE A 209 13.89 -11.30 -2.38
C ILE A 209 13.07 -11.69 -3.61
N LYS A 210 13.34 -12.88 -4.15
CA LYS A 210 12.78 -13.40 -5.40
C LYS A 210 11.77 -14.51 -5.12
N LEU A 211 10.51 -14.26 -5.44
CA LEU A 211 9.46 -15.26 -5.45
C LEU A 211 9.60 -16.18 -6.66
N SER A 212 9.46 -17.49 -6.43
CA SER A 212 9.48 -18.50 -7.48
C SER A 212 8.18 -19.30 -7.60
N GLY A 213 7.63 -19.31 -8.81
CA GLY A 213 6.43 -20.04 -9.21
C GLY A 213 5.14 -19.22 -9.19
N ASN A 214 4.04 -19.86 -9.59
CA ASN A 214 2.74 -19.20 -9.82
C ASN A 214 1.82 -19.27 -8.59
N ASN A 215 0.76 -18.46 -8.60
CA ASN A 215 -0.40 -18.54 -7.69
C ASN A 215 -0.02 -18.49 -6.20
N LYS A 216 0.84 -17.55 -5.82
CA LYS A 216 1.35 -17.42 -4.46
C LYS A 216 1.83 -16.00 -4.17
N ALA A 217 1.79 -15.65 -2.89
CA ALA A 217 2.40 -14.43 -2.40
C ALA A 217 3.84 -14.68 -1.95
N LEU A 218 4.68 -13.64 -2.00
CA LEU A 218 5.98 -13.64 -1.34
C LEU A 218 5.78 -13.46 0.16
N PHE A 219 5.18 -12.33 0.55
CA PHE A 219 4.82 -12.05 1.93
C PHE A 219 3.32 -12.10 2.16
N ARG A 220 2.93 -12.55 3.36
CA ARG A 220 1.55 -12.52 3.84
C ARG A 220 1.43 -11.73 5.13
N ILE A 221 0.42 -10.88 5.20
CA ILE A 221 -0.03 -10.20 6.42
C ILE A 221 -1.40 -10.77 6.77
N GLY A 222 -1.52 -11.28 7.99
CA GLY A 222 -2.77 -11.82 8.50
C GLY A 222 -3.39 -10.95 9.58
N GLU A 223 -4.41 -11.50 10.23
CA GLU A 223 -5.10 -10.83 11.33
C GLU A 223 -4.17 -10.59 12.53
N CYS A 224 -4.50 -9.56 13.33
CA CYS A 224 -3.81 -9.20 14.57
C CYS A 224 -2.35 -8.72 14.40
N GLN A 225 -1.90 -8.46 13.17
CA GLN A 225 -0.54 -7.98 12.92
C GLN A 225 -0.49 -6.45 12.95
N THR A 226 0.49 -5.90 13.65
CA THR A 226 0.69 -4.45 13.73
C THR A 226 2.16 -4.03 13.69
N GLN A 227 2.41 -2.79 13.28
CA GLN A 227 3.76 -2.18 13.30
C GLN A 227 4.78 -2.95 12.47
N MET A 228 4.46 -3.17 11.18
CA MET A 228 5.35 -3.86 10.25
C MET A 228 5.99 -2.84 9.31
N ALA A 229 7.28 -2.98 9.05
CA ALA A 229 7.98 -2.17 8.07
C ALA A 229 8.79 -2.99 7.07
N ILE A 230 8.82 -2.56 5.82
CA ILE A 230 9.74 -3.08 4.78
C ILE A 230 10.46 -1.89 4.18
N ARG A 231 11.78 -1.95 4.07
CA ARG A 231 12.56 -0.86 3.49
C ARG A 231 13.82 -1.29 2.75
N ASP A 232 14.23 -0.43 1.83
CA ASP A 232 15.53 -0.48 1.17
C ASP A 232 15.81 -1.83 0.49
N ILE A 233 14.80 -2.37 -0.22
CA ILE A 233 14.85 -3.71 -0.80
C ILE A 233 13.98 -3.82 -2.06
N GLU A 234 14.33 -4.74 -2.96
CA GLU A 234 13.42 -5.17 -4.05
C GLU A 234 12.76 -6.50 -3.72
N LEU A 235 11.47 -6.53 -3.97
CA LEU A 235 10.67 -7.72 -4.09
C LEU A 235 10.48 -7.97 -5.59
N TYR A 236 10.80 -9.20 -6.02
CA TYR A 236 10.75 -9.58 -7.42
C TYR A 236 10.05 -10.92 -7.57
N SER A 237 9.34 -11.13 -8.68
CA SER A 237 8.77 -12.43 -9.03
C SER A 237 9.29 -12.94 -10.37
N ASP A 238 9.58 -14.23 -10.46
CA ASP A 238 9.93 -14.89 -11.73
C ASP A 238 8.72 -15.09 -12.66
N SER A 239 7.52 -14.95 -12.13
CA SER A 239 6.25 -15.12 -12.82
C SER A 239 5.28 -14.01 -12.47
N THR A 240 4.43 -13.65 -13.43
CA THR A 240 3.30 -12.71 -13.26
C THR A 240 1.95 -13.43 -13.11
N VAL A 241 1.95 -14.77 -13.05
CA VAL A 241 0.70 -15.56 -12.98
C VAL A 241 0.28 -15.74 -11.53
N GLY A 242 -0.67 -14.92 -11.08
CA GLY A 242 -1.25 -15.02 -9.73
C GLY A 242 -0.23 -14.80 -8.61
N THR A 243 0.82 -14.01 -8.88
CA THR A 243 1.90 -13.73 -7.93
C THR A 243 1.70 -12.39 -7.24
N TYR A 244 1.99 -12.33 -5.93
CA TYR A 244 1.80 -11.13 -5.12
C TYR A 244 3.06 -10.79 -4.33
N GLY A 245 3.46 -9.51 -4.31
CA GLY A 245 4.60 -9.07 -3.50
C GLY A 245 4.26 -9.10 -2.01
N VAL A 246 3.23 -8.37 -1.60
CA VAL A 246 2.65 -8.45 -0.25
C VAL A 246 1.15 -8.71 -0.36
N GLU A 247 0.72 -9.85 0.14
CA GLU A 247 -0.69 -10.24 0.24
C GLU A 247 -1.19 -10.01 1.66
N GLY A 248 -2.26 -9.23 1.82
CA GLY A 248 -2.93 -9.00 3.09
C GLY A 248 -4.27 -9.70 3.07
N VAL A 249 -4.51 -10.60 4.01
CA VAL A 249 -5.75 -11.39 4.04
C VAL A 249 -6.21 -11.66 5.47
N GLY A 250 -7.50 -11.50 5.72
CA GLY A 250 -8.08 -11.79 7.03
C GLY A 250 -9.60 -11.96 7.01
N ALA A 251 -10.16 -12.37 8.14
CA ALA A 251 -11.58 -12.60 8.34
C ALA A 251 -12.27 -11.41 9.00
N TYR A 252 -12.04 -11.19 10.30
CA TYR A 252 -12.77 -10.18 11.10
C TYR A 252 -11.85 -9.30 11.93
N ASN A 253 -10.74 -9.85 12.44
CA ASN A 253 -9.83 -9.12 13.31
C ASN A 253 -8.90 -8.25 12.48
N SER A 254 -8.84 -6.95 12.80
CA SER A 254 -8.05 -6.00 12.05
C SER A 254 -6.54 -6.28 12.07
N ALA A 255 -5.85 -5.71 11.08
CA ALA A 255 -4.40 -5.51 11.08
C ALA A 255 -4.11 -4.04 10.78
N GLY A 256 -2.88 -3.57 11.00
CA GLY A 256 -2.55 -2.21 10.57
C GLY A 256 -1.16 -1.72 10.94
N GLY A 257 -0.87 -0.46 10.59
CA GLY A 257 0.45 0.12 10.81
C GLY A 257 1.50 -0.56 9.95
N ILE A 258 1.35 -0.41 8.64
CA ILE A 258 2.19 -1.00 7.62
C ILE A 258 2.97 0.13 6.95
N PHE A 259 4.29 0.05 6.99
CA PHE A 259 5.18 1.10 6.50
C PHE A 259 6.12 0.53 5.44
N LEU A 260 5.95 0.96 4.20
CA LEU A 260 6.81 0.57 3.09
C LEU A 260 7.59 1.80 2.64
N ASP A 261 8.91 1.74 2.73
CA ASP A 261 9.78 2.89 2.47
C ASP A 261 10.93 2.50 1.54
N ARG A 262 10.97 3.04 0.33
CA ARG A 262 11.94 2.64 -0.71
C ARG A 262 11.90 1.14 -0.97
N VAL A 263 10.71 0.63 -1.31
CA VAL A 263 10.51 -0.77 -1.70
C VAL A 263 10.19 -0.84 -3.19
N VAL A 264 10.87 -1.73 -3.90
CA VAL A 264 10.58 -2.01 -5.31
C VAL A 264 9.71 -3.27 -5.42
N PHE A 265 8.60 -3.19 -6.15
CA PHE A 265 7.73 -4.31 -6.50
C PHE A 265 7.81 -4.57 -7.99
N ASN A 266 8.55 -5.62 -8.37
CA ASN A 266 8.90 -5.87 -9.76
C ASN A 266 8.34 -7.20 -10.27
N ASN A 267 7.65 -7.14 -11.41
CA ASN A 267 7.22 -8.30 -12.20
C ASN A 267 6.22 -9.25 -11.49
N PHE A 268 5.36 -8.73 -10.61
CA PHE A 268 4.26 -9.52 -10.02
C PHE A 268 2.98 -9.45 -10.87
N SER A 269 2.00 -10.32 -10.58
CA SER A 269 0.63 -10.02 -10.97
C SER A 269 0.16 -8.74 -10.28
N ARG A 270 0.30 -8.71 -8.96
CA ARG A 270 0.04 -7.53 -8.12
C ARG A 270 1.21 -7.25 -7.20
N GLY A 271 1.65 -6.00 -7.10
CA GLY A 271 2.68 -5.64 -6.14
C GLY A 271 2.18 -5.82 -4.70
N ILE A 272 1.08 -5.15 -4.38
CA ILE A 272 0.37 -5.26 -3.10
C ILE A 272 -1.07 -5.71 -3.37
N TYR A 273 -1.55 -6.70 -2.63
CA TYR A 273 -2.92 -7.22 -2.76
C TYR A 273 -3.57 -7.46 -1.40
N PHE A 274 -4.42 -6.54 -0.94
CA PHE A 274 -5.11 -6.64 0.35
C PHE A 274 -6.60 -6.92 0.17
N TYR A 275 -7.13 -7.92 0.87
CA TYR A 275 -8.55 -8.29 0.73
C TYR A 275 -9.10 -9.00 1.97
N GLY A 276 -10.37 -8.78 2.28
CA GLY A 276 -11.08 -9.61 3.24
C GLY A 276 -11.41 -10.98 2.67
N LEU A 277 -11.54 -12.00 3.50
CA LEU A 277 -11.85 -13.35 3.03
C LEU A 277 -13.27 -13.44 2.45
N PRO A 278 -13.46 -13.94 1.22
CA PRO A 278 -14.79 -14.00 0.58
C PRO A 278 -15.83 -14.78 1.39
N GLN A 279 -15.41 -15.84 2.06
CA GLN A 279 -16.27 -16.66 2.93
C GLN A 279 -16.72 -15.95 4.22
N THR A 280 -16.22 -14.74 4.47
CA THR A 280 -16.52 -13.90 5.64
C THR A 280 -17.16 -12.56 5.24
N ASN A 281 -17.75 -12.48 4.04
CA ASN A 281 -18.37 -11.25 3.52
C ASN A 281 -17.39 -10.06 3.40
N LEU A 282 -16.09 -10.37 3.29
CA LEU A 282 -15.01 -9.38 3.18
C LEU A 282 -14.97 -8.40 4.37
N GLU A 283 -15.27 -8.89 5.59
CA GLU A 283 -15.41 -8.04 6.78
C GLU A 283 -14.10 -7.56 7.38
N TRP A 284 -12.96 -8.07 6.90
CA TRP A 284 -11.65 -7.71 7.39
C TRP A 284 -11.28 -6.26 7.09
N GLN A 285 -10.66 -5.63 8.09
CA GLN A 285 -10.16 -4.26 8.05
C GLN A 285 -8.64 -4.24 8.18
N ILE A 286 -8.01 -3.38 7.39
CA ILE A 286 -6.54 -3.19 7.41
C ILE A 286 -6.22 -1.72 7.29
N ASP A 287 -5.83 -1.10 8.40
CA ASP A 287 -5.70 0.36 8.48
C ASP A 287 -4.25 0.84 8.56
N TYR A 288 -4.04 2.12 8.29
CA TYR A 288 -2.74 2.78 8.38
C TYR A 288 -1.68 2.14 7.46
N VAL A 289 -2.01 2.00 6.18
CA VAL A 289 -1.08 1.55 5.15
C VAL A 289 -0.36 2.77 4.57
N LYS A 290 0.96 2.85 4.78
CA LYS A 290 1.78 3.98 4.35
C LYS A 290 2.89 3.53 3.42
N LEU A 291 2.92 4.10 2.23
CA LEU A 291 3.95 3.90 1.22
C LEU A 291 4.69 5.20 1.01
N LYS A 292 6.01 5.13 1.01
CA LYS A 292 6.89 6.26 0.77
C LYS A 292 8.01 5.86 -0.18
N ASN A 293 8.16 6.59 -1.27
CA ASN A 293 9.23 6.38 -2.25
C ASN A 293 9.29 4.94 -2.81
N CYS A 294 8.13 4.27 -2.92
CA CYS A 294 8.04 2.92 -3.47
C CYS A 294 7.99 2.96 -5.00
N VAL A 295 8.47 1.89 -5.64
CA VAL A 295 8.48 1.77 -7.10
C VAL A 295 7.79 0.48 -7.53
N PHE A 296 6.81 0.57 -8.42
CA PHE A 296 6.07 -0.56 -8.97
C PHE A 296 6.40 -0.71 -10.45
N ILE A 297 6.95 -1.86 -10.84
CA ILE A 297 7.50 -2.06 -12.18
C ILE A 297 6.90 -3.31 -12.79
N TYR A 298 6.29 -3.17 -13.96
CA TYR A 298 5.82 -4.29 -14.76
C TYR A 298 4.88 -5.25 -14.02
N ASN A 299 4.11 -4.74 -13.05
CA ASN A 299 3.03 -5.50 -12.43
C ASN A 299 1.88 -5.61 -13.43
N THR A 300 1.46 -6.84 -13.74
CA THR A 300 0.61 -7.09 -14.91
C THR A 300 -0.87 -6.84 -14.66
N ASP A 301 -1.35 -7.03 -13.44
CA ASP A 301 -2.73 -6.68 -13.09
C ASP A 301 -2.78 -5.28 -12.47
N ALA A 302 -2.14 -5.08 -11.31
CA ALA A 302 -2.08 -3.79 -10.65
C ALA A 302 -0.80 -3.61 -9.81
N GLY A 303 -0.28 -2.39 -9.67
CA GLY A 303 0.75 -2.10 -8.66
C GLY A 303 0.20 -2.32 -7.24
N ILE A 304 -0.91 -1.66 -6.93
CA ILE A 304 -1.65 -1.80 -5.68
C ILE A 304 -3.08 -2.24 -6.01
N TYR A 305 -3.56 -3.27 -5.33
CA TYR A 305 -4.96 -3.68 -5.39
C TYR A 305 -5.48 -3.85 -3.96
N THR A 306 -6.62 -3.23 -3.66
CA THR A 306 -7.30 -3.49 -2.39
C THR A 306 -8.79 -3.73 -2.56
N ASN A 307 -9.27 -4.69 -1.78
CA ASN A 307 -10.66 -5.04 -1.63
C ASN A 307 -10.95 -5.42 -0.17
N SER A 308 -10.68 -4.47 0.72
CA SER A 308 -10.94 -4.57 2.16
C SER A 308 -11.87 -3.45 2.59
N ARG A 309 -12.76 -3.73 3.55
CA ARG A 309 -13.60 -2.69 4.14
C ARG A 309 -12.74 -1.86 5.08
N ASN A 310 -12.94 -0.54 5.08
CA ASN A 310 -12.27 0.37 6.00
C ASN A 310 -10.75 0.16 6.01
N THR A 311 -10.08 0.73 5.01
CA THR A 311 -8.63 0.67 4.87
C THR A 311 -8.11 2.03 4.47
N ASP A 312 -7.25 2.60 5.31
CA ASP A 312 -6.67 3.92 5.11
C ASP A 312 -5.29 3.85 4.46
N TRP A 313 -5.12 4.58 3.35
CA TRP A 313 -3.91 4.59 2.54
C TRP A 313 -3.29 5.98 2.47
N LYS A 314 -1.99 6.05 2.72
CA LYS A 314 -1.15 7.18 2.33
C LYS A 314 -0.06 6.70 1.37
N ILE A 315 -0.02 7.27 0.16
CA ILE A 315 0.96 6.95 -0.88
C ILE A 315 1.70 8.23 -1.24
N GLU A 316 3.01 8.27 -0.97
CA GLU A 316 3.84 9.47 -1.10
C GLU A 316 5.07 9.19 -1.97
N GLY A 317 5.37 10.09 -2.92
CA GLY A 317 6.63 10.06 -3.65
C GLY A 317 6.88 8.79 -4.46
N SER A 318 5.82 8.09 -4.87
CA SER A 318 5.91 6.74 -5.44
C SER A 318 5.84 6.76 -6.97
N LEU A 319 6.41 5.74 -7.60
CA LEU A 319 6.55 5.63 -9.05
C LEU A 319 5.92 4.33 -9.56
N PHE A 320 5.06 4.42 -10.57
CA PHE A 320 4.47 3.27 -11.26
C PHE A 320 4.90 3.24 -12.73
N ILE A 321 5.63 2.20 -13.11
CA ILE A 321 6.02 1.90 -14.49
C ILE A 321 5.18 0.72 -14.96
N ASN A 322 4.08 1.02 -15.64
CA ASN A 322 3.13 0.02 -16.06
C ASN A 322 3.57 -0.69 -17.34
N PRO A 323 3.35 -2.02 -17.44
CA PRO A 323 3.51 -2.72 -18.70
C PRO A 323 2.37 -2.35 -19.67
N ALA A 324 2.49 -2.72 -20.94
CA ALA A 324 1.43 -2.49 -21.93
C ALA A 324 0.11 -3.14 -21.49
N ARG A 325 -0.99 -2.39 -21.47
CA ARG A 325 -2.33 -2.96 -21.25
C ARG A 325 -2.69 -3.94 -22.38
N ARG A 326 -3.26 -5.09 -22.02
CA ARG A 326 -3.77 -6.12 -22.96
C ARG A 326 -5.12 -6.63 -22.49
N ALA A 327 -5.80 -7.43 -23.31
CA ALA A 327 -7.15 -7.94 -23.00
C ALA A 327 -7.23 -8.72 -21.66
N ASN A 328 -6.15 -9.38 -21.26
CA ASN A 328 -6.03 -10.17 -20.02
C ASN A 328 -5.04 -9.55 -19.02
N GLN A 329 -4.70 -8.28 -19.21
CA GLN A 329 -3.66 -7.58 -18.45
C GLN A 329 -4.10 -6.13 -18.24
N ASN A 330 -4.67 -5.85 -17.07
CA ASN A 330 -5.17 -4.51 -16.75
C ASN A 330 -4.03 -3.48 -16.73
N ALA A 331 -2.89 -3.87 -16.17
CA ALA A 331 -1.69 -3.04 -16.04
C ALA A 331 -1.96 -1.72 -15.30
N ASP A 332 -2.85 -1.73 -14.31
CA ASP A 332 -3.21 -0.56 -13.54
C ASP A 332 -2.08 -0.16 -12.57
N SER A 333 -1.96 1.11 -12.24
CA SER A 333 -1.07 1.51 -11.14
C SER A 333 -1.72 1.15 -9.81
N MET A 334 -2.96 1.58 -9.60
CA MET A 334 -3.69 1.38 -8.35
C MET A 334 -5.16 1.06 -8.62
N LYS A 335 -5.69 0.04 -7.94
CA LYS A 335 -7.11 -0.31 -7.93
C LYS A 335 -7.64 -0.44 -6.51
N PHE A 336 -8.63 0.38 -6.18
CA PHE A 336 -9.34 0.38 -4.89
C PHE A 336 -10.79 -0.03 -5.13
N GLU A 337 -11.11 -1.31 -4.95
CA GLU A 337 -12.51 -1.75 -5.05
C GLU A 337 -13.31 -1.28 -3.82
N ARG A 338 -12.71 -1.43 -2.65
CA ARG A 338 -13.22 -0.89 -1.39
C ARG A 338 -12.05 -0.34 -0.60
N ALA A 339 -12.21 0.91 -0.16
CA ALA A 339 -11.24 1.58 0.70
C ALA A 339 -11.93 2.51 1.69
N GLY A 340 -11.22 2.85 2.77
CA GLY A 340 -11.56 3.98 3.63
C GLY A 340 -11.08 5.27 2.97
N ALA A 341 -10.18 5.98 3.63
CA ALA A 341 -9.54 7.16 3.07
C ALA A 341 -8.33 6.79 2.19
N VAL A 342 -8.19 7.45 1.05
CA VAL A 342 -7.03 7.31 0.17
C VAL A 342 -6.42 8.69 -0.07
N TYR A 343 -5.16 8.85 0.33
CA TYR A 343 -4.37 10.06 0.13
C TYR A 343 -3.14 9.75 -0.71
N ILE A 344 -3.00 10.45 -1.83
CA ILE A 344 -1.92 10.27 -2.80
C ILE A 344 -1.21 11.61 -3.00
N GLU A 345 0.11 11.61 -2.88
CA GLU A 345 0.94 12.81 -2.97
C GLU A 345 2.23 12.52 -3.75
N ASP A 346 2.64 13.48 -4.58
CA ASP A 346 3.90 13.46 -5.34
C ASP A 346 4.15 12.13 -6.06
N THR A 347 3.09 11.55 -6.62
CA THR A 347 3.14 10.21 -7.21
C THR A 347 3.00 10.31 -8.72
N PHE A 348 3.84 9.55 -9.44
CA PHE A 348 3.78 9.44 -10.89
C PHE A 348 3.38 8.03 -11.31
N GLY A 349 2.59 7.91 -12.37
CA GLY A 349 2.42 6.61 -13.01
C GLY A 349 2.13 6.69 -14.50
N GLY A 350 2.64 5.69 -15.23
CA GLY A 350 2.55 5.70 -16.67
C GLY A 350 3.03 4.44 -17.36
N GLY A 351 2.64 4.30 -18.62
CA GLY A 351 3.23 3.35 -19.55
C GLY A 351 4.27 4.02 -20.44
N PHE A 352 4.32 3.62 -21.71
CA PHE A 352 5.23 4.19 -22.71
C PHE A 352 4.43 4.73 -23.90
N PRO A 353 4.95 5.71 -24.65
CA PRO A 353 4.22 6.32 -25.77
C PRO A 353 3.66 5.32 -26.80
N ALA A 354 4.40 4.24 -27.09
CA ALA A 354 3.99 3.17 -28.01
C ALA A 354 3.32 1.96 -27.32
N ALA A 355 3.19 1.99 -25.99
CA ALA A 355 2.71 0.89 -25.16
C ALA A 355 2.06 1.44 -23.89
N LYS A 356 0.84 1.96 -24.05
CA LYS A 356 0.09 2.56 -22.94
C LYS A 356 -0.13 1.56 -21.81
N GLY A 357 0.03 2.04 -20.58
CA GLY A 357 -0.33 1.31 -19.37
C GLY A 357 -1.85 1.23 -19.15
N GLY A 358 -2.25 0.65 -18.03
CA GLY A 358 -3.62 0.61 -17.55
C GLY A 358 -4.15 1.96 -17.09
N THR A 359 -5.07 1.92 -16.14
CA THR A 359 -5.56 3.08 -15.41
C THR A 359 -4.59 3.41 -14.28
N TRP A 360 -4.25 4.68 -14.07
CA TRP A 360 -3.39 5.04 -12.94
C TRP A 360 -4.13 4.87 -11.60
N LEU A 361 -5.36 5.36 -11.50
CA LEU A 361 -6.19 5.18 -10.30
C LEU A 361 -7.60 4.72 -10.66
N ASP A 362 -7.92 3.46 -10.41
CA ASP A 362 -9.28 2.90 -10.52
C ASP A 362 -9.91 2.77 -9.13
N VAL A 363 -11.05 3.41 -8.91
CA VAL A 363 -11.74 3.41 -7.62
C VAL A 363 -13.20 3.07 -7.82
N LEU A 364 -13.65 2.00 -7.17
CA LEU A 364 -15.07 1.66 -7.12
C LEU A 364 -15.75 2.40 -5.96
N ASP A 365 -15.34 2.15 -4.72
CA ASP A 365 -15.94 2.77 -3.53
C ASP A 365 -14.89 3.14 -2.48
N ASN A 366 -14.98 4.36 -1.96
CA ASN A 366 -14.07 4.93 -0.96
C ASN A 366 -14.75 6.01 -0.11
N SER A 367 -14.29 6.27 1.11
CA SER A 367 -14.87 7.36 1.93
C SER A 367 -14.34 8.74 1.49
N LEU A 368 -13.02 8.90 1.34
CA LEU A 368 -12.37 10.14 0.94
C LEU A 368 -11.24 9.85 -0.04
N LEU A 369 -11.10 10.67 -1.09
CA LEU A 369 -9.97 10.58 -2.02
C LEU A 369 -9.33 11.96 -2.18
N THR A 370 -8.05 12.06 -1.89
CA THR A 370 -7.26 13.28 -2.11
C THR A 370 -6.02 12.94 -2.93
N VAL A 371 -5.77 13.73 -3.98
CA VAL A 371 -4.61 13.58 -4.85
C VAL A 371 -3.92 14.93 -5.01
N ILE A 372 -2.65 15.00 -4.64
CA ILE A 372 -1.86 16.24 -4.63
C ILE A 372 -0.57 16.04 -5.43
N GLY A 373 -0.20 17.03 -6.24
CA GLY A 373 1.14 17.11 -6.86
C GLY A 373 1.49 15.91 -7.76
N SER A 374 0.50 15.14 -8.19
CA SER A 374 0.69 13.86 -8.87
C SER A 374 0.53 14.01 -10.38
N SER A 375 1.08 13.07 -11.14
CA SER A 375 1.03 13.14 -12.59
C SER A 375 0.94 11.78 -13.28
N THR A 376 0.38 11.79 -14.49
CA THR A 376 0.18 10.60 -15.30
C THR A 376 0.60 10.82 -16.74
N GLU A 377 1.21 9.80 -17.34
CA GLU A 377 1.61 9.83 -18.75
C GLU A 377 1.45 8.46 -19.41
N SER A 378 1.00 8.41 -20.66
CA SER A 378 0.92 7.17 -21.43
C SER A 378 0.11 6.08 -20.73
N THR A 379 -0.98 6.47 -20.06
CA THR A 379 -1.95 5.57 -19.45
C THR A 379 -3.17 5.41 -20.36
N THR A 380 -3.99 4.39 -20.10
CA THR A 380 -5.31 4.31 -20.75
C THR A 380 -6.24 5.38 -20.17
N ASN A 381 -6.20 5.58 -18.85
CA ASN A 381 -6.93 6.61 -18.12
C ASN A 381 -6.09 7.09 -16.93
N SER A 382 -6.18 8.36 -16.57
CA SER A 382 -5.59 8.87 -15.33
C SER A 382 -6.39 8.39 -14.13
N ILE A 383 -7.72 8.58 -14.15
CA ILE A 383 -8.60 8.19 -13.05
C ILE A 383 -9.86 7.57 -13.63
N VAL A 384 -10.32 6.47 -13.04
CA VAL A 384 -11.64 5.91 -13.31
C VAL A 384 -12.37 5.74 -12.00
N ILE A 385 -13.58 6.28 -11.94
CA ILE A 385 -14.51 6.07 -10.83
C ILE A 385 -15.64 5.16 -11.30
N ASN A 386 -15.87 4.07 -10.56
CA ASN A 386 -16.89 3.06 -10.81
C ASN A 386 -16.69 2.34 -12.15
N SER A 387 -15.51 1.75 -12.38
CA SER A 387 -15.22 0.94 -13.58
C SER A 387 -16.15 -0.27 -13.67
N GLU A 388 -16.36 -0.97 -12.55
CA GLU A 388 -17.28 -2.10 -12.37
C GLU A 388 -18.71 -1.63 -12.09
N LYS A 389 -19.28 -0.80 -12.99
CA LYS A 389 -20.64 -0.20 -12.96
C LYS A 389 -21.57 -0.71 -11.83
N ASN A 390 -21.32 -0.26 -10.61
CA ASN A 390 -22.13 -0.56 -9.45
C ASN A 390 -23.04 0.65 -9.21
N PRO A 391 -24.38 0.49 -9.29
CA PRO A 391 -25.30 1.61 -9.14
C PRO A 391 -25.27 2.24 -7.74
N MET A 392 -24.78 1.51 -6.72
CA MET A 392 -24.69 2.01 -5.34
C MET A 392 -23.37 2.72 -5.04
N ALA A 393 -22.30 2.45 -5.79
CA ALA A 393 -20.96 3.00 -5.55
C ALA A 393 -20.90 4.54 -5.65
N GLY A 394 -21.90 5.19 -6.25
CA GLY A 394 -22.01 6.64 -6.34
C GLY A 394 -22.54 7.34 -5.07
N ASN A 395 -23.43 6.68 -4.33
CA ASN A 395 -24.27 7.34 -3.33
C ASN A 395 -23.62 7.42 -1.94
N TYR A 396 -22.64 6.56 -1.66
CA TYR A 396 -22.04 6.42 -0.33
C TYR A 396 -20.62 6.95 -0.22
N SER A 397 -20.00 7.34 -1.33
CA SER A 397 -18.61 7.79 -1.33
C SER A 397 -18.52 9.31 -1.18
N GLY A 398 -17.46 9.77 -0.50
CA GLY A 398 -17.22 11.19 -0.29
C GLY A 398 -16.60 11.90 -1.50
N PRO A 399 -16.24 13.18 -1.32
CA PRO A 399 -15.70 14.01 -2.38
C PRO A 399 -14.30 13.54 -2.82
N ILE A 400 -13.98 13.86 -4.07
CA ILE A 400 -12.66 13.68 -4.66
C ILE A 400 -12.00 15.05 -4.71
N THR A 401 -10.82 15.19 -4.09
CA THR A 401 -10.05 16.43 -4.05
C THR A 401 -8.78 16.29 -4.88
N LEU A 402 -8.63 17.15 -5.89
CA LEU A 402 -7.49 17.18 -6.80
C LEU A 402 -6.77 18.53 -6.68
N VAL A 403 -5.51 18.52 -6.26
CA VAL A 403 -4.71 19.73 -6.04
C VAL A 403 -3.39 19.67 -6.82
N ASN A 404 -3.14 20.65 -7.69
CA ASN A 404 -1.85 20.84 -8.37
C ASN A 404 -1.32 19.59 -9.13
N ASN A 405 -2.21 18.80 -9.72
CA ASN A 405 -1.84 17.61 -10.49
C ASN A 405 -1.61 17.93 -11.97
N ALA A 406 -0.93 17.03 -12.68
CA ALA A 406 -0.80 17.07 -14.13
C ALA A 406 -1.28 15.76 -14.77
N PHE A 407 -2.49 15.76 -15.33
CA PHE A 407 -3.10 14.56 -15.90
C PHE A 407 -3.06 14.57 -17.43
N GLY A 408 -2.34 13.60 -17.99
CA GLY A 408 -2.16 13.43 -19.43
C GLY A 408 -3.28 12.67 -20.13
N ASP A 409 -4.02 11.83 -19.41
CA ASP A 409 -4.99 10.88 -19.99
C ASP A 409 -6.39 11.02 -19.37
N PRO A 410 -7.46 10.48 -19.99
CA PRO A 410 -8.84 10.71 -19.57
C PRO A 410 -9.14 10.40 -18.09
N ILE A 411 -10.06 11.16 -17.52
CA ILE A 411 -10.67 10.98 -16.22
C ILE A 411 -12.14 10.60 -16.43
N ILE A 412 -12.55 9.44 -15.92
CA ILE A 412 -13.88 8.87 -16.17
C ILE A 412 -14.69 8.80 -14.87
N PHE A 413 -15.91 9.33 -14.90
CA PHE A 413 -16.87 9.25 -13.80
C PHE A 413 -18.14 8.53 -14.25
N ASN A 414 -18.29 7.26 -13.86
CA ASN A 414 -19.47 6.44 -14.16
C ASN A 414 -20.49 6.42 -13.00
N ALA A 415 -20.35 7.31 -12.02
CA ALA A 415 -21.19 7.38 -10.84
C ALA A 415 -21.32 8.82 -10.35
N ARG A 416 -22.33 9.07 -9.51
CA ARG A 416 -22.48 10.33 -8.79
C ARG A 416 -21.24 10.61 -7.93
N ARG A 417 -20.65 11.80 -8.10
CA ARG A 417 -19.48 12.27 -7.34
C ARG A 417 -19.47 13.79 -7.22
N THR A 418 -18.90 14.26 -6.12
CA THR A 418 -18.46 15.65 -5.98
C THR A 418 -16.95 15.71 -6.20
N VAL A 419 -16.51 16.59 -7.08
CA VAL A 419 -15.09 16.81 -7.38
C VAL A 419 -14.73 18.25 -7.03
N VAL A 420 -13.71 18.39 -6.19
CA VAL A 420 -13.06 19.66 -5.88
C VAL A 420 -11.70 19.65 -6.55
N SER A 421 -11.49 20.59 -7.46
CA SER A 421 -10.33 20.63 -8.34
C SER A 421 -9.70 22.01 -8.27
N THR A 422 -8.40 22.08 -8.00
CA THR A 422 -7.68 23.34 -7.90
C THR A 422 -6.25 23.24 -8.44
N GLY A 423 -5.87 24.21 -9.26
CA GLY A 423 -4.51 24.36 -9.80
C GLY A 423 -4.03 23.19 -10.68
N ASN A 424 -4.92 22.31 -11.13
CA ASN A 424 -4.52 21.14 -11.93
C ASN A 424 -4.26 21.52 -13.39
N SER A 425 -3.42 20.75 -14.07
CA SER A 425 -3.12 20.87 -15.49
C SER A 425 -3.65 19.67 -16.27
N TYR A 426 -4.38 19.97 -17.35
CA TYR A 426 -5.11 19.01 -18.16
C TYR A 426 -4.73 19.13 -19.64
N ASN A 427 -4.23 18.03 -20.22
CA ASN A 427 -3.58 18.05 -21.53
C ASN A 427 -4.42 17.51 -22.69
N THR A 428 -5.33 16.57 -22.45
CA THR A 428 -6.01 15.85 -23.54
C THR A 428 -7.43 16.40 -23.81
N PRO A 429 -7.89 16.51 -25.08
CA PRO A 429 -9.29 16.83 -25.38
C PRO A 429 -10.25 15.78 -24.81
N ASN A 430 -11.45 16.19 -24.37
CA ASN A 430 -12.43 15.29 -23.74
C ASN A 430 -11.84 14.52 -22.54
N LEU A 431 -11.00 15.20 -21.73
CA LEU A 431 -10.34 14.58 -20.59
C LEU A 431 -11.37 14.05 -19.60
N PHE A 432 -12.31 14.89 -19.16
CA PHE A 432 -13.37 14.47 -18.28
C PHE A 432 -14.49 13.84 -19.11
N LYS A 433 -14.88 12.62 -18.74
CA LYS A 433 -16.04 11.91 -19.26
C LYS A 433 -16.95 11.61 -18.08
N ALA A 434 -18.07 12.31 -17.99
CA ALA A 434 -18.85 12.37 -16.76
C ALA A 434 -20.35 12.35 -17.04
N ASN A 435 -21.10 11.68 -16.16
CA ASN A 435 -22.56 11.74 -16.15
C ASN A 435 -23.06 13.09 -15.60
N ALA A 436 -24.33 13.40 -15.87
CA ALA A 436 -24.99 14.62 -15.41
C ALA A 436 -25.08 14.76 -13.88
N ASP A 437 -24.90 13.67 -13.14
CA ASP A 437 -24.96 13.65 -11.68
C ASP A 437 -23.62 13.99 -11.00
N VAL A 438 -22.57 14.23 -11.79
CA VAL A 438 -21.27 14.68 -11.27
C VAL A 438 -21.34 16.18 -10.99
N ARG A 439 -20.78 16.60 -9.86
CA ARG A 439 -20.75 18.00 -9.40
C ARG A 439 -19.31 18.46 -9.33
N ILE A 440 -18.99 19.56 -10.02
CA ILE A 440 -17.62 20.06 -10.14
C ILE A 440 -17.47 21.44 -9.48
N TYR A 441 -16.42 21.59 -8.68
CA TYR A 441 -15.92 22.85 -8.15
C TYR A 441 -14.46 23.00 -8.61
N SER A 442 -14.20 23.89 -9.56
CA SER A 442 -12.91 24.05 -10.21
C SER A 442 -12.33 25.44 -9.98
N THR A 443 -11.07 25.55 -9.55
CA THR A 443 -10.44 26.85 -9.25
C THR A 443 -9.01 26.91 -9.77
N GLY A 444 -8.75 27.78 -10.75
CA GLY A 444 -7.40 27.94 -11.31
C GLY A 444 -6.90 26.70 -12.07
N ASP A 445 -7.79 25.78 -12.43
CA ASP A 445 -7.45 24.65 -13.28
C ASP A 445 -7.13 25.13 -14.70
N ARG A 446 -6.19 24.43 -15.31
CA ARG A 446 -5.50 24.84 -16.52
C ARG A 446 -5.72 23.80 -17.60
N TRP A 447 -6.39 24.22 -18.67
CA TRP A 447 -6.73 23.36 -19.79
C TRP A 447 -5.86 23.77 -20.97
N CYS A 448 -4.77 23.04 -21.26
CA CYS A 448 -3.75 23.41 -22.27
C CYS A 448 -2.65 24.38 -21.77
N VAL A 449 -1.85 24.03 -20.75
CA VAL A 449 -0.89 24.99 -20.18
C VAL A 449 0.55 24.93 -20.63
N ASP A 450 0.96 23.96 -21.45
CA ASP A 450 2.32 24.06 -21.98
C ASP A 450 2.50 23.34 -23.31
N GLY A 451 2.82 24.11 -24.35
CA GLY A 451 3.26 23.59 -25.63
C GLY A 451 4.64 22.92 -25.54
N TYR A 452 5.44 23.23 -24.52
CA TYR A 452 6.80 22.71 -24.36
C TYR A 452 6.90 21.49 -23.44
N ILE A 453 6.12 21.41 -22.34
CA ILE A 453 6.13 20.24 -21.44
C ILE A 453 5.12 19.18 -21.88
N LEU A 454 3.93 19.58 -22.31
CA LEU A 454 2.81 18.67 -22.57
C LEU A 454 2.36 18.66 -24.05
N GLY A 455 2.95 19.50 -24.91
CA GLY A 455 2.77 19.42 -26.37
C GLY A 455 1.37 19.79 -26.87
N CYS A 456 0.57 20.46 -26.05
CA CYS A 456 -0.84 20.70 -26.34
C CYS A 456 -1.05 21.77 -27.44
N ARG A 457 -1.88 21.49 -28.45
CA ARG A 457 -2.17 22.41 -29.57
C ARG A 457 -3.68 22.67 -29.71
N GLY A 458 -4.16 23.81 -29.21
CA GLY A 458 -5.28 24.60 -29.77
C GLY A 458 -6.62 23.95 -30.16
N VAL A 459 -6.98 22.78 -29.65
CA VAL A 459 -8.30 22.15 -29.95
C VAL A 459 -9.38 22.67 -29.01
N GLU A 460 -10.61 22.85 -29.51
CA GLU A 460 -11.80 23.10 -28.69
C GLU A 460 -11.94 22.02 -27.61
N LYS A 461 -11.99 22.43 -26.35
CA LYS A 461 -11.99 21.50 -25.22
C LYS A 461 -13.38 21.41 -24.60
N THR A 462 -14.01 20.26 -24.73
CA THR A 462 -15.08 19.85 -23.81
C THR A 462 -14.43 19.72 -22.42
N LEU A 463 -14.74 20.64 -21.51
CA LEU A 463 -14.09 20.74 -20.20
C LEU A 463 -14.49 19.57 -19.29
N PHE A 464 -15.77 19.54 -18.90
CA PHE A 464 -16.31 18.60 -17.91
C PHE A 464 -17.44 17.69 -18.45
N ASP A 465 -17.52 17.50 -19.78
CA ASP A 465 -18.55 16.70 -20.45
C ASP A 465 -19.97 17.04 -19.96
N LYS A 466 -20.76 16.07 -19.45
CA LYS A 466 -22.13 16.32 -18.99
C LYS A 466 -22.22 16.74 -17.52
N ALA A 467 -21.11 16.85 -16.80
CA ALA A 467 -21.14 17.19 -15.38
C ALA A 467 -21.74 18.57 -15.13
N THR A 468 -22.42 18.74 -14.00
CA THR A 468 -22.89 20.06 -13.56
C THR A 468 -21.76 20.80 -12.87
N VAL A 469 -21.27 21.86 -13.52
CA VAL A 469 -20.28 22.77 -12.94
C VAL A 469 -20.98 23.73 -11.99
N ILE A 470 -20.67 23.60 -10.69
CA ILE A 470 -21.23 24.47 -9.65
C ILE A 470 -20.42 25.76 -9.52
N PHE A 471 -19.10 25.65 -9.61
CA PHE A 471 -18.18 26.78 -9.57
C PHE A 471 -16.98 26.54 -10.48
N MET A 472 -16.61 27.53 -11.28
CA MET A 472 -15.36 27.49 -12.06
C MET A 472 -14.70 28.87 -12.18
N ALA A 473 -13.40 28.96 -11.90
CA ALA A 473 -12.59 30.15 -12.10
C ALA A 473 -11.36 29.87 -13.01
N GLY A 474 -11.26 30.56 -14.16
CA GLY A 474 -10.28 30.39 -15.27
C GLY A 474 -10.58 29.16 -16.16
N GLN A 475 -10.46 29.07 -17.51
CA GLN A 475 -10.12 29.91 -18.70
C GLN A 475 -10.72 29.22 -19.99
N PRO A 476 -10.95 29.85 -21.18
CA PRO A 476 -9.95 29.99 -22.27
C PRO A 476 -10.21 31.17 -23.25
N THR A 477 -9.57 32.28 -22.98
CA THR A 477 -8.81 33.15 -23.90
C THR A 477 -8.22 34.16 -22.93
N ASP A 478 -7.10 34.78 -23.26
CA ASP A 478 -6.70 36.03 -22.63
C ASP A 478 -7.69 37.14 -23.04
N GLY A 479 -8.93 37.00 -22.59
CA GLY A 479 -10.01 37.96 -22.54
C GLY A 479 -10.42 38.06 -21.07
N GLN A 480 -9.80 39.02 -20.38
CA GLN A 480 -9.85 39.27 -18.95
C GLN A 480 -11.27 39.37 -18.37
N VAL A 481 -11.43 39.05 -17.08
CA VAL A 481 -11.59 40.13 -16.09
C VAL A 481 -10.83 39.80 -14.81
N GLN A 482 -10.02 40.76 -14.37
CA GLN A 482 -9.48 40.79 -13.02
C GLN A 482 -10.62 41.04 -12.02
N GLY A 483 -10.99 40.02 -11.25
CA GLY A 483 -11.86 40.15 -10.06
C GLY A 483 -13.09 39.22 -9.95
N HIS A 484 -13.44 38.41 -10.97
CA HIS A 484 -14.66 37.58 -10.94
C HIS A 484 -14.46 36.15 -11.49
N PRO A 485 -15.21 35.15 -10.98
CA PRO A 485 -15.18 33.77 -11.50
C PRO A 485 -15.83 33.68 -12.89
N THR A 486 -15.38 32.69 -13.67
CA THR A 486 -15.76 32.50 -15.08
C THR A 486 -17.14 31.85 -15.22
N PHE A 487 -17.55 31.01 -14.26
CA PHE A 487 -18.90 30.43 -14.18
C PHE A 487 -19.38 30.30 -12.74
N PHE A 488 -20.63 30.70 -12.49
CA PHE A 488 -21.44 30.28 -11.35
C PHE A 488 -22.56 29.36 -11.87
N GLY A 489 -22.72 28.18 -11.28
CA GLY A 489 -23.66 27.15 -11.73
C GLY A 489 -25.15 27.54 -11.57
N THR A 490 -26.04 26.71 -12.10
CA THR A 490 -27.50 26.99 -12.16
C THR A 490 -28.25 26.76 -10.85
N ASP A 491 -27.66 26.01 -9.91
CA ASP A 491 -28.29 25.55 -8.67
C ASP A 491 -27.56 26.09 -7.43
N VAL A 492 -27.23 27.39 -7.41
CA VAL A 492 -26.61 28.03 -6.24
C VAL A 492 -27.72 28.46 -5.27
N GLU A 493 -27.85 27.77 -4.14
CA GLU A 493 -28.71 28.17 -3.04
C GLU A 493 -27.94 29.09 -2.09
N PHE A 494 -28.42 30.33 -1.94
CA PHE A 494 -27.85 31.28 -0.98
C PHE A 494 -28.48 31.04 0.39
N ALA A 495 -27.66 30.76 1.40
CA ALA A 495 -28.12 30.55 2.78
C ALA A 495 -28.78 31.79 3.43
N ALA A 496 -28.68 32.95 2.78
CA ALA A 496 -29.39 34.17 3.13
C ALA A 496 -29.83 34.88 1.83
N PRO A 497 -30.88 35.73 1.87
CA PRO A 497 -31.29 36.51 0.71
C PRO A 497 -30.14 37.35 0.16
N VAL A 498 -29.93 37.30 -1.16
CA VAL A 498 -28.99 38.19 -1.85
C VAL A 498 -29.56 39.60 -1.82
N GLN A 499 -28.92 40.49 -1.07
CA GLN A 499 -29.28 41.91 -1.00
C GLN A 499 -28.79 42.61 -2.26
N MET A 500 -29.72 42.96 -3.15
CA MET A 500 -29.41 43.78 -4.32
C MET A 500 -29.54 45.27 -3.97
N PRO A 501 -28.73 46.15 -4.57
CA PRO A 501 -28.97 47.58 -4.50
C PRO A 501 -30.42 47.88 -4.89
N THR A 502 -31.12 48.63 -4.04
CA THR A 502 -32.54 48.88 -4.20
C THR A 502 -32.78 50.28 -4.75
N PHE A 503 -33.54 50.39 -5.84
CA PHE A 503 -33.89 51.66 -6.48
C PHE A 503 -35.40 51.72 -6.76
N ALA A 504 -35.98 52.92 -6.81
CA ALA A 504 -37.28 53.11 -7.44
C ALA A 504 -37.14 53.10 -8.96
N ALA A 505 -38.21 52.81 -9.70
CA ALA A 505 -38.22 52.76 -11.17
C ALA A 505 -37.61 54.00 -11.83
N ALA A 506 -37.93 55.20 -11.30
CA ALA A 506 -37.42 56.48 -11.80
C ALA A 506 -35.94 56.74 -11.46
N ALA A 507 -35.37 55.97 -10.53
CA ALA A 507 -34.00 56.09 -10.06
C ALA A 507 -33.11 54.92 -10.53
N LEU A 508 -33.63 54.06 -11.43
CA LEU A 508 -32.83 52.98 -12.00
C LEU A 508 -31.64 53.58 -12.74
N PRO A 509 -30.40 53.18 -12.41
CA PRO A 509 -29.22 53.86 -12.91
C PRO A 509 -29.08 53.61 -14.43
N PRO A 510 -28.84 54.66 -15.24
CA PRO A 510 -28.67 54.50 -16.68
C PRO A 510 -27.31 53.88 -17.02
N ALA A 511 -27.16 53.44 -18.27
CA ALA A 511 -25.89 53.02 -18.87
C ALA A 511 -25.12 51.94 -18.08
N LYS A 512 -25.83 50.97 -17.53
CA LYS A 512 -25.21 49.78 -16.93
C LYS A 512 -24.94 48.73 -18.00
N ALA A 513 -23.96 47.87 -17.74
CA ALA A 513 -23.69 46.73 -18.61
C ALA A 513 -24.87 45.75 -18.57
N ASN A 514 -25.18 45.11 -19.70
CA ASN A 514 -26.19 44.04 -19.73
C ASN A 514 -25.86 42.96 -18.69
N GLY A 515 -26.88 42.45 -17.99
CA GLY A 515 -26.71 41.52 -16.87
C GLY A 515 -26.50 42.17 -15.51
N SER A 516 -26.34 43.51 -15.42
CA SER A 516 -26.37 44.21 -14.14
C SER A 516 -27.72 43.98 -13.44
N MET A 517 -27.70 43.69 -12.13
CA MET A 517 -28.90 43.38 -11.35
C MET A 517 -29.10 44.37 -10.19
N VAL A 518 -30.34 44.77 -9.98
CA VAL A 518 -30.80 45.59 -8.85
C VAL A 518 -32.17 45.09 -8.39
N TYR A 519 -32.63 45.51 -7.22
CA TYR A 519 -34.04 45.35 -6.85
C TYR A 519 -34.79 46.65 -7.11
N CYS A 520 -35.76 46.66 -8.03
CA CYS A 520 -36.63 47.81 -8.20
C CYS A 520 -37.76 47.75 -7.16
N SER A 521 -37.80 48.67 -6.19
CA SER A 521 -38.72 48.61 -5.04
C SER A 521 -40.19 48.84 -5.39
N ASN A 522 -40.49 49.49 -6.51
CA ASN A 522 -41.85 49.87 -6.91
C ASN A 522 -42.18 49.55 -8.37
N CYS A 523 -41.38 48.70 -9.02
CA CYS A 523 -41.66 48.29 -10.39
C CYS A 523 -42.72 47.18 -10.46
N ARG A 524 -43.38 47.11 -11.62
CA ARG A 524 -44.23 45.99 -12.03
C ARG A 524 -43.36 44.87 -12.57
N ARG A 525 -43.64 43.63 -12.17
CA ARG A 525 -43.01 42.42 -12.74
C ARG A 525 -43.36 42.30 -14.22
N ASP A 526 -42.53 41.56 -14.95
CA ASP A 526 -42.68 41.27 -16.37
C ASP A 526 -42.78 42.52 -17.27
N THR A 527 -42.02 43.58 -16.97
CA THR A 527 -42.00 44.81 -17.77
C THR A 527 -40.61 45.14 -18.32
N THR A 528 -40.55 45.43 -19.63
CA THR A 528 -39.35 45.93 -20.32
C THR A 528 -39.72 47.10 -21.24
N PRO A 529 -39.21 48.32 -21.01
CA PRO A 529 -38.46 48.76 -19.83
C PRO A 529 -39.30 48.64 -18.54
N CYS A 530 -38.64 48.55 -17.40
CA CYS A 530 -39.25 48.52 -16.07
C CYS A 530 -40.25 49.68 -15.90
N GLN A 531 -41.48 49.37 -15.51
CA GLN A 531 -42.53 50.35 -15.26
C GLN A 531 -42.84 50.48 -13.77
N ALA A 532 -43.07 51.70 -13.29
CA ALA A 532 -43.48 51.97 -11.91
C ALA A 532 -44.92 51.47 -11.62
N GLY A 533 -45.29 51.47 -10.33
CA GLY A 533 -46.64 51.15 -9.87
C GLY A 533 -46.89 49.67 -9.66
N GLY A 534 -45.88 48.94 -9.20
CA GLY A 534 -45.98 47.57 -8.69
C GLY A 534 -45.42 47.44 -7.27
N SER A 535 -45.39 46.22 -6.74
CA SER A 535 -44.88 45.90 -5.38
C SER A 535 -43.37 45.64 -5.33
N GLY A 536 -42.68 45.82 -6.46
CA GLY A 536 -41.25 45.62 -6.60
C GLY A 536 -40.88 44.31 -7.28
N ALA A 537 -39.73 44.33 -7.95
CA ALA A 537 -39.24 43.25 -8.80
C ALA A 537 -37.70 43.30 -8.89
N PRO A 538 -36.99 42.15 -8.93
CA PRO A 538 -35.63 42.12 -9.44
C PRO A 538 -35.60 42.72 -10.85
N ALA A 539 -34.65 43.61 -11.13
CA ALA A 539 -34.48 44.22 -12.43
C ALA A 539 -33.10 43.88 -12.99
N MET A 540 -33.06 43.47 -14.25
CA MET A 540 -31.83 43.14 -14.98
C MET A 540 -31.70 44.05 -16.20
N MET A 541 -30.51 44.59 -16.44
CA MET A 541 -30.23 45.36 -17.64
C MET A 541 -30.17 44.43 -18.87
N VAL A 542 -31.06 44.60 -19.85
CA VAL A 542 -31.11 43.80 -21.09
C VAL A 542 -31.29 44.71 -22.29
N GLY A 543 -30.38 44.64 -23.26
CA GLY A 543 -30.47 45.45 -24.50
C GLY A 543 -30.50 46.97 -24.23
N GLY A 544 -29.85 47.44 -23.16
CA GLY A 544 -29.82 48.86 -22.78
C GLY A 544 -31.07 49.37 -22.04
N ALA A 545 -32.07 48.53 -21.77
CA ALA A 545 -33.24 48.85 -20.95
C ALA A 545 -33.33 47.93 -19.71
N TRP A 546 -33.83 48.45 -18.60
CA TRP A 546 -34.05 47.63 -17.40
C TRP A 546 -35.26 46.73 -17.64
N SER A 547 -35.11 45.42 -17.50
CA SER A 547 -36.18 44.42 -17.56
C SER A 547 -36.50 43.98 -16.13
N CYS A 548 -37.73 44.21 -15.68
CA CYS A 548 -38.20 43.80 -14.37
C CYS A 548 -38.78 42.38 -14.46
N LEU A 549 -38.15 41.46 -13.72
CA LEU A 549 -38.41 40.02 -13.71
C LEU A 549 -39.58 39.61 -12.81
#